data_AF-A0A8H3M3C1-F1
#
_entry.id   AF-A0A8H3M3C1-F1
#
_cell.length_a   1.000
_cell.length_b   1.000
_cell.length_c   1.000
_cell.angle_alpha   90.00
_cell.angle_beta   90.00
_cell.angle_gamma   90.00
#
_symmetry.space_group_name_H-M   'P 1'
#
loop_
_entity.id
_entity.type
_entity.pdbx_description
1 polymer ?
#
loop_
_entity_poly.entity_id
_entity_poly.type
_entity_poly.pdbx_seq_one_letter_code
_entity_poly.pdbx_strand_id
1 'polypeptide(L)'
;MFQILDTRSYYRSVNSCVTGENEDIIALPDFQNAYPNPFPTNVQSLRDLPGQNLDTLLAFYGLQVIGGLDARQKRLAEYLGIKLL
;
A
#
# COMPACT_ATOMS: atom_id res chain seq x y z
N MET A 1 -1.91 10.73 -18.42
CA MET A 1 -0.82 10.67 -17.44
C MET A 1 -1.03 11.63 -16.25
N PHE A 2 -1.51 12.87 -16.45
CA PHE A 2 -1.87 13.79 -15.35
C PHE A 2 -2.85 13.18 -14.33
N GLN A 3 -3.99 12.63 -14.78
CA GLN A 3 -5.02 12.08 -13.88
C GLN A 3 -4.57 10.93 -12.96
N ILE A 4 -3.54 10.15 -13.33
CA ILE A 4 -3.06 9.01 -12.52
C ILE A 4 -2.23 9.52 -11.33
N LEU A 5 -1.41 10.55 -11.56
CA LEU A 5 -0.62 11.19 -10.50
C LEU A 5 -1.54 11.90 -9.49
N ASP A 6 -2.58 12.58 -9.97
CA ASP A 6 -3.60 13.21 -9.13
C ASP A 6 -4.35 12.17 -8.29
N THR A 7 -4.80 11.07 -8.91
CA THR A 7 -5.51 9.97 -8.21
C THR A 7 -4.65 9.32 -7.12
N ARG A 8 -3.39 9.01 -7.44
CA ARG A 8 -2.46 8.43 -6.45
C ARG A 8 -2.18 9.38 -5.31
N SER A 9 -2.03 10.68 -5.58
CA SER A 9 -1.82 11.71 -4.55
C SER A 9 -3.04 11.83 -3.65
N TYR A 10 -4.25 11.83 -4.24
CA TYR A 10 -5.50 11.83 -3.51
C TYR A 10 -5.63 10.60 -2.60
N TYR A 11 -5.41 9.38 -3.12
CA TYR A 11 -5.51 8.16 -2.31
C TYR A 11 -4.44 8.08 -1.20
N ARG A 12 -3.21 8.56 -1.45
CA ARG A 12 -2.22 8.72 -0.36
C ARG A 12 -2.71 9.67 0.71
N SER A 13 -3.31 10.79 0.32
CA SER A 13 -3.87 11.75 1.28
C SER A 13 -4.95 11.12 2.13
N VAL A 14 -5.86 10.34 1.53
CA VAL A 14 -6.90 9.61 2.27
C VAL A 14 -6.29 8.59 3.22
N ASN A 15 -5.37 7.74 2.75
CA ASN A 15 -4.67 6.76 3.59
C ASN A 15 -3.86 7.41 4.71
N SER A 16 -3.40 8.65 4.55
CA SER A 16 -2.65 9.38 5.58
C SER A 16 -3.50 9.86 6.76
N CYS A 17 -4.83 9.80 6.62
CA CYS A 17 -5.80 10.06 7.67
C CYS A 17 -6.20 8.80 8.44
N VAL A 18 -5.74 7.62 8.02
CA VAL A 18 -6.01 6.36 8.74
C VAL A 18 -5.26 6.38 10.07
N THR A 19 -6.02 6.29 11.16
CA THR A 19 -5.53 6.36 12.55
C THR A 19 -5.80 5.09 13.36
N GLY A 20 -6.63 4.19 12.85
CA GLY A 20 -7.00 2.93 13.49
C GLY A 20 -6.69 1.70 12.62
N GLU A 21 -6.54 0.55 13.28
CA GLU A 21 -6.12 -0.70 12.63
C GLU A 21 -7.22 -1.30 11.73
N ASN A 22 -8.48 -1.00 12.03
CA ASN A 22 -9.66 -1.48 11.31
C ASN A 22 -10.19 -0.48 10.28
N GLU A 23 -9.57 0.70 10.16
CA GLU A 23 -9.97 1.68 9.15
C GLU A 23 -9.56 1.21 7.76
N ASP A 24 -10.44 1.45 6.78
CA ASP A 24 -10.21 1.02 5.41
C ASP A 24 -9.03 1.78 4.78
N ILE A 25 -8.22 1.04 4.02
CA ILE A 25 -7.13 1.58 3.22
C ILE A 25 -7.45 1.43 1.74
N ILE A 26 -7.11 2.44 0.96
CA ILE A 26 -7.39 2.48 -0.47
C ILE A 26 -6.14 2.06 -1.24
N ALA A 27 -6.31 1.11 -2.16
CA ALA A 27 -5.27 0.71 -3.10
C ALA A 27 -4.91 1.87 -4.05
N LEU A 28 -3.63 2.07 -4.28
CA LEU A 28 -3.18 3.03 -5.30
C LEU A 28 -3.13 2.31 -6.66
N PRO A 29 -3.55 2.95 -7.76
CA PRO A 29 -3.31 2.40 -9.08
C PRO A 29 -1.81 2.46 -9.42
N ASP A 30 -1.29 1.53 -10.22
CA ASP A 30 0.06 1.60 -10.78
C ASP A 30 0.18 2.69 -11.87
N PHE A 31 1.34 2.81 -12.51
CA PHE A 31 1.55 3.79 -13.58
C PHE A 31 0.78 3.48 -14.88
N GLN A 32 0.22 2.28 -15.00
CA GLN A 32 -0.63 1.83 -16.11
C GLN A 32 -2.12 1.91 -15.75
N ASN A 33 -2.48 2.49 -14.60
CA ASN A 33 -3.84 2.58 -14.08
C ASN A 33 -4.48 1.22 -13.72
N ALA A 34 -3.67 0.20 -13.46
CA ALA A 34 -4.10 -1.07 -12.90
C ALA A 34 -4.12 -1.02 -11.38
N TYR A 35 -5.02 -1.79 -10.76
CA TYR A 35 -5.07 -1.94 -9.30
C TYR A 35 -4.57 -3.34 -8.90
N PRO A 36 -3.88 -3.46 -7.76
CA PRO A 36 -3.47 -4.77 -7.28
C PRO A 36 -4.70 -5.59 -6.87
N ASN A 37 -4.67 -6.88 -7.19
CA ASN A 37 -5.67 -7.85 -6.75
C ASN A 37 -4.95 -9.18 -6.44
N PRO A 38 -4.93 -9.65 -5.18
CA PRO A 38 -5.63 -9.10 -3.99
C PRO A 38 -4.93 -7.89 -3.36
N PHE A 39 -5.68 -7.08 -2.58
CA PHE A 39 -5.17 -5.96 -1.78
C PHE A 39 -5.80 -5.98 -0.37
N PRO A 40 -5.04 -5.69 0.70
CA PRO A 40 -5.58 -5.65 2.07
C PRO A 40 -6.62 -4.55 2.23
N THR A 41 -7.72 -4.84 2.92
CA THR A 41 -8.81 -3.88 3.15
C THR A 41 -8.49 -2.85 4.23
N ASN A 42 -7.71 -3.20 5.26
CA ASN A 42 -7.36 -2.32 6.37
C ASN A 42 -5.91 -2.54 6.85
N VAL A 43 -5.46 -1.72 7.80
CA VAL A 43 -4.08 -1.78 8.34
C VAL A 43 -3.81 -3.12 9.02
N GLN A 44 -4.78 -3.70 9.74
CA GLN A 44 -4.63 -5.01 10.35
C GLN A 44 -4.38 -6.10 9.30
N SER A 45 -5.17 -6.12 8.23
CA SER A 45 -4.99 -7.06 7.11
C SER A 45 -3.65 -6.85 6.39
N LEU A 46 -3.14 -5.61 6.39
CA LEU A 46 -1.81 -5.31 5.85
C LEU A 46 -0.68 -5.84 6.77
N ARG A 47 -0.88 -5.85 8.09
CA ARG A 47 0.05 -6.47 9.06
C ARG A 47 0.00 -7.99 9.03
N ASP A 48 -1.17 -8.57 8.81
CA ASP A 48 -1.37 -10.01 8.72
C ASP A 48 -1.08 -10.59 7.32
N LEU A 49 -0.67 -9.74 6.37
CA LEU A 49 -0.32 -10.17 5.02
C LEU A 49 0.80 -11.21 5.05
N PRO A 50 0.62 -12.37 4.39
CA PRO A 50 1.70 -13.33 4.18
C PRO A 50 2.85 -12.67 3.43
N GLY A 51 4.09 -13.03 3.79
CA GLY A 51 5.30 -12.44 3.18
C GLY A 51 5.31 -12.51 1.64
N GLN A 52 4.83 -13.61 1.05
CA GLN A 52 4.75 -13.74 -0.42
C GLN A 52 3.76 -12.75 -1.07
N ASN A 53 2.64 -12.48 -0.41
CA ASN A 53 1.64 -11.53 -0.90
C ASN A 53 2.16 -10.09 -0.76
N LEU A 54 2.86 -9.80 0.34
CA LEU A 54 3.56 -8.53 0.52
C LEU A 54 4.62 -8.30 -0.57
N ASP A 55 5.40 -9.32 -0.89
CA ASP A 55 6.42 -9.26 -1.94
C ASP A 55 5.81 -9.00 -3.32
N THR A 56 4.68 -9.64 -3.60
CA THR A 56 3.91 -9.43 -4.83
C THR A 56 3.40 -7.99 -4.93
N LEU A 57 2.88 -7.43 -3.83
CA LEU A 57 2.43 -6.03 -3.78
C LEU A 57 3.59 -5.04 -3.93
N LEU A 58 4.72 -5.29 -3.29
CA LEU A 58 5.92 -4.47 -3.46
C LEU A 58 6.39 -4.50 -4.92
N ALA A 59 6.45 -5.68 -5.53
CA ALA A 59 6.82 -5.84 -6.94
C ALA A 59 5.83 -5.13 -7.88
N PHE A 60 4.53 -5.25 -7.63
CA PHE A 60 3.47 -4.55 -8.37
C PHE A 60 3.70 -3.03 -8.39
N TYR A 61 4.12 -2.46 -7.26
CA TYR A 61 4.42 -1.04 -7.13
C TYR A 61 5.86 -0.65 -7.53
N GLY A 62 6.67 -1.60 -8.00
CA GLY A 62 8.07 -1.37 -8.34
C GLY A 62 8.97 -1.07 -7.13
N LEU A 63 8.58 -1.50 -5.94
CA LEU A 63 9.32 -1.31 -4.69
C LEU A 63 10.29 -2.48 -4.45
N GLN A 64 11.40 -2.18 -3.78
CA GLN A 64 12.40 -3.20 -3.48
C GLN A 64 11.90 -4.21 -2.42
N VAL A 65 12.06 -5.49 -2.72
CA VAL A 65 11.75 -6.62 -1.83
C VAL A 65 13.02 -7.00 -1.05
N ILE A 66 13.41 -6.14 -0.11
CA ILE A 66 14.59 -6.33 0.73
C ILE A 66 14.26 -6.13 2.20
N GLY A 67 14.98 -6.86 3.07
CA GLY A 67 14.83 -6.82 4.52
C GLY A 67 13.83 -7.84 5.06
N GLY A 68 13.57 -7.74 6.38
CA GLY A 68 12.59 -8.58 7.07
C GLY A 68 11.14 -8.28 6.68
N LEU A 69 10.19 -9.02 7.25
CA LEU A 69 8.76 -8.80 7.03
C LEU A 69 8.35 -7.37 7.43
N ASP A 70 8.74 -6.94 8.63
CA ASP A 70 8.46 -5.61 9.17
C ASP A 70 8.95 -4.47 8.25
N ALA A 71 10.21 -4.53 7.81
CA ALA A 71 10.78 -3.52 6.92
C ALA A 71 10.05 -3.44 5.56
N ARG A 72 9.59 -4.59 5.05
CA ARG A 72 8.79 -4.66 3.81
C ARG A 72 7.38 -4.09 4.01
N GLN A 73 6.76 -4.37 5.16
CA GLN A 73 5.43 -3.84 5.52
C GLN A 73 5.49 -2.32 5.66
N LYS A 74 6.49 -1.81 6.37
CA LYS A 74 6.70 -0.37 6.52
C LYS A 74 6.92 0.32 5.17
N ARG A 75 7.74 -0.26 4.29
CA ARG A 75 7.95 0.28 2.94
C ARG A 75 6.65 0.35 2.13
N LEU A 76 5.81 -0.68 2.22
CA LEU A 76 4.49 -0.65 1.57
C LEU A 76 3.59 0.41 2.20
N ALA A 77 3.55 0.50 3.54
CA ALA A 77 2.74 1.47 4.27
C ALA A 77 3.11 2.92 3.93
N GLU A 78 4.40 3.24 3.94
CA GLU A 78 4.94 4.55 3.56
C GLU A 78 4.56 4.93 2.12
N TYR A 79 4.65 3.97 1.20
CA TYR A 79 4.28 4.18 -0.18
C TYR A 79 2.78 4.45 -0.37
N LEU A 80 1.94 3.74 0.39
CA LEU A 80 0.49 3.93 0.41
C LEU A 80 0.06 5.19 1.16
N GLY A 81 0.96 5.81 1.95
CA GLY A 81 0.69 6.99 2.76
C GLY A 81 0.20 6.70 4.19
N ILE A 82 0.24 5.44 4.63
CA ILE A 82 -0.22 5.01 5.95
C ILE A 82 0.87 5.30 6.99
N LYS A 83 0.51 5.96 8.10
CA LYS A 83 1.44 6.38 9.17
C LYS A 83 1.47 5.47 10.40
N LEU A 84 0.62 4.45 10.43
CA LEU A 84 0.43 3.57 11.60
C LEU A 84 1.50 2.47 11.74
N LEU A 85 2.51 2.44 10.87
CA LEU A 85 3.48 1.38 10.70
C LEU A 85 4.91 1.94 10.59
#